data_AF-A0A7S1G746-F1
#
_entry.id   AF-A0A7S1G746-F1
#
_cell.length_a   1.000
_cell.length_b   1.000
_cell.length_c   1.000
_cell.angle_alpha   90.00
_cell.angle_beta   90.00
_cell.angle_gamma   90.00
#
_symmetry.space_group_name_H-M   'P 1'
#
loop_
_entity.id
_entity.type
_entity.pdbx_description
1 polymer ?
#
loop_
_entity_poly.entity_id
_entity_poly.type
_entity_poly.pdbx_seq_one_letter_code
_entity_poly.pdbx_strand_id
1 'polypeptide(L)'
;AWMVVEFDRRCATLQDEDRVVLYGDERCREQYGPEFFGQPDTEGSVWPEVPMVIPGHVLTVVLHAATDYVNNADASRFGLRLTVTGHALAAPSTAPLMHLEHELAYVATLCAVQSMDIAETRLLAGGEGGGGGG
;
A
#
# COMPACT_ATOMS: atom_id res chain seq x y z
N ALA A 1 -4.77 13.28 -5.36
CA ALA A 1 -5.80 12.58 -4.58
C ALA A 1 -5.41 11.12 -4.51
N TRP A 2 -5.67 10.48 -3.38
CA TRP A 2 -5.48 9.04 -3.19
C TRP A 2 -6.67 8.51 -2.40
N MET A 3 -6.79 7.21 -2.34
CA MET A 3 -7.81 6.52 -1.58
C MET A 3 -7.15 5.49 -0.68
N VAL A 4 -7.75 5.25 0.48
CA VAL A 4 -7.41 4.12 1.35
C VAL A 4 -8.56 3.13 1.26
N VAL A 5 -8.25 1.89 0.88
CA VAL A 5 -9.21 0.80 0.71
C VAL A 5 -8.97 -0.22 1.80
N GLU A 6 -9.99 -0.53 2.57
CA GLU A 6 -9.94 -1.53 3.63
C GLU A 6 -10.99 -2.62 3.37
N PHE A 7 -10.55 -3.87 3.34
CA PHE A 7 -11.42 -5.03 3.18
C PHE A 7 -12.01 -5.39 4.54
N ASP A 8 -13.33 -5.62 4.60
CA ASP A 8 -13.95 -6.08 5.84
C ASP A 8 -13.52 -7.53 6.11
N ARG A 9 -13.00 -7.79 7.31
CA ARG A 9 -12.51 -9.13 7.70
C ARG A 9 -13.60 -10.21 7.76
N ARG A 10 -14.88 -9.85 7.65
CA ARG A 10 -15.99 -10.81 7.55
C ARG A 10 -16.27 -11.24 6.11
N CYS A 11 -15.57 -10.66 5.13
CA CYS A 11 -15.63 -11.05 3.73
C CYS A 11 -14.48 -12.00 3.40
N ALA A 12 -14.73 -12.88 2.44
CA ALA A 12 -13.79 -13.88 1.94
C ALA A 12 -14.26 -14.32 0.56
N THR A 13 -13.42 -15.03 -0.18
CA THR A 13 -13.89 -15.79 -1.34
C THR A 13 -14.54 -17.11 -0.92
N LEU A 14 -15.38 -17.68 -1.78
CA LEU A 14 -16.10 -18.91 -1.49
C LEU A 14 -15.26 -20.14 -1.83
N GLN A 15 -14.52 -20.05 -2.94
CA GLN A 15 -13.68 -21.11 -3.48
C GLN A 15 -12.21 -20.65 -3.56
N ASP A 16 -11.32 -21.64 -3.66
CA ASP A 16 -9.88 -21.41 -3.81
C ASP A 16 -9.52 -20.85 -5.19
N GLU A 17 -10.43 -20.93 -6.16
CA GLU A 17 -10.27 -20.40 -7.52
C GLU A 17 -10.91 -19.03 -7.72
N ASP A 18 -11.75 -18.58 -6.78
CA ASP A 18 -12.34 -17.25 -6.83
C ASP A 18 -11.26 -16.17 -6.64
N ARG A 19 -11.32 -15.09 -7.41
CA ARG A 19 -10.34 -14.01 -7.34
C ARG A 19 -11.03 -12.65 -7.24
N VAL A 20 -10.49 -11.78 -6.40
CA VAL A 20 -10.83 -10.36 -6.37
C VAL A 20 -9.62 -9.56 -6.85
N VAL A 21 -9.82 -8.71 -7.86
CA VAL A 21 -8.75 -7.92 -8.47
C VAL A 21 -9.13 -6.44 -8.43
N LEU A 22 -8.17 -5.61 -8.03
CA LEU A 22 -8.34 -4.15 -7.96
C LEU A 22 -7.60 -3.49 -9.11
N TYR A 23 -8.24 -2.49 -9.72
CA TYR A 23 -7.65 -1.67 -10.76
C TYR A 23 -7.85 -0.19 -10.46
N GLY A 24 -6.87 0.64 -10.82
CA GLY A 24 -6.95 2.11 -10.64
C GLY A 24 -7.53 2.84 -11.84
N ASP A 25 -8.01 2.10 -12.84
CA ASP A 25 -8.66 2.64 -14.02
C ASP A 25 -9.94 1.87 -14.38
N GLU A 26 -10.80 2.49 -15.17
CA GLU A 26 -12.10 1.93 -15.58
C GLU A 26 -11.97 0.79 -16.61
N ARG A 27 -10.79 0.64 -17.24
CA ARG A 27 -10.55 -0.37 -18.29
C ARG A 27 -9.76 -1.57 -17.77
N CYS A 28 -9.53 -1.65 -16.46
CA CYS A 28 -8.83 -2.75 -15.81
C CYS A 28 -7.44 -3.02 -16.40
N ARG A 29 -6.63 -1.97 -16.60
CA ARG A 29 -5.28 -2.06 -17.18
C ARG A 29 -4.19 -1.99 -16.14
N GLU A 30 -4.39 -1.19 -15.10
CA GLU A 30 -3.44 -0.97 -14.03
C GLU A 30 -3.92 -1.67 -12.76
N GLN A 31 -3.45 -2.91 -12.56
CA GLN A 31 -3.79 -3.72 -11.40
C GLN A 31 -3.05 -3.23 -10.14
N TYR A 32 -3.77 -3.17 -9.02
CA TYR A 32 -3.24 -2.82 -7.71
C TYR A 32 -3.20 -4.04 -6.79
N GLY A 33 -1.99 -4.46 -6.43
CA GLY A 33 -1.75 -5.60 -5.56
C GLY A 33 -1.93 -6.96 -6.27
N PRO A 34 -1.80 -8.06 -5.52
CA PRO A 34 -2.03 -9.40 -6.03
C PRO A 34 -3.53 -9.64 -6.29
N GLU A 35 -3.86 -10.76 -6.93
CA GLU A 35 -5.24 -11.24 -6.93
C GLU A 35 -5.57 -11.80 -5.54
N PHE A 36 -6.63 -11.29 -4.94
CA PHE A 36 -7.01 -11.61 -3.57
C PHE A 36 -7.95 -12.81 -3.54
N PHE A 37 -7.70 -13.74 -2.61
CA PHE A 37 -8.52 -14.93 -2.41
C PHE A 37 -8.36 -15.51 -1.00
N GLY A 38 -9.29 -16.38 -0.65
CA GLY A 38 -9.36 -17.07 0.64
C GLY A 38 -10.02 -16.21 1.71
N GLN A 39 -9.79 -16.62 2.96
CA GLN A 39 -10.38 -16.02 4.15
C GLN A 39 -9.29 -15.40 5.04
N PRO A 40 -9.54 -14.23 5.64
CA PRO A 40 -8.59 -13.63 6.58
C PRO A 40 -8.21 -14.59 7.71
N ASP A 41 -6.97 -14.46 8.22
CA ASP A 41 -6.37 -15.31 9.26
C ASP A 41 -6.23 -16.80 8.90
N THR A 42 -6.40 -17.18 7.63
CA THR A 42 -6.24 -18.57 7.17
C THR A 42 -4.89 -18.76 6.49
N GLU A 43 -4.16 -19.82 6.86
CA GLU A 43 -2.89 -20.16 6.20
C GLU A 43 -3.10 -20.39 4.69
N GLY A 44 -2.29 -19.73 3.87
CA GLY A 44 -2.38 -19.79 2.41
C GLY A 44 -3.40 -18.83 1.77
N SER A 45 -4.16 -18.07 2.56
CA SER A 45 -4.97 -16.97 2.04
C SER A 45 -4.10 -15.77 1.67
N VAL A 46 -4.50 -15.08 0.61
CA VAL A 46 -3.91 -13.80 0.19
C VAL A 46 -4.88 -12.65 0.51
N TRP A 47 -5.87 -12.87 1.38
CA TRP A 47 -6.88 -11.85 1.68
C TRP A 47 -6.25 -10.60 2.34
N PRO A 48 -6.60 -9.37 1.91
CA PRO A 48 -6.02 -8.16 2.50
C PRO A 48 -6.42 -8.00 3.96
N GLU A 49 -5.41 -7.97 4.84
CA GLU A 49 -5.62 -7.71 6.28
C GLU A 49 -5.31 -6.26 6.67
N VAL A 50 -4.56 -5.55 5.83
CA VAL A 50 -4.14 -4.16 6.06
C VAL A 50 -4.77 -3.23 5.02
N PRO A 51 -5.09 -1.97 5.40
CA PRO A 51 -5.58 -0.98 4.45
C PRO A 51 -4.57 -0.72 3.33
N MET A 52 -5.06 -0.67 2.09
CA MET A 52 -4.27 -0.42 0.90
C MET A 52 -4.39 1.05 0.47
N VAL A 53 -3.27 1.68 0.15
CA VAL A 53 -3.26 3.03 -0.44
C VAL A 53 -3.27 2.90 -1.96
N ILE A 54 -4.32 3.42 -2.59
CA ILE A 54 -4.49 3.43 -4.04
C ILE A 54 -4.40 4.88 -4.53
N PRO A 55 -3.42 5.23 -5.36
CA PRO A 55 -3.31 6.56 -5.94
C PRO A 55 -4.47 6.81 -6.93
N GLY A 56 -4.87 8.06 -7.06
CA GLY A 56 -5.92 8.47 -7.99
C GLY A 56 -7.29 8.60 -7.36
N HIS A 57 -8.32 8.56 -8.22
CA HIS A 57 -9.71 8.86 -7.88
C HIS A 57 -10.68 7.83 -8.44
N VAL A 58 -10.17 6.80 -9.10
CA VAL A 58 -10.94 5.69 -9.67
C VAL A 58 -10.45 4.40 -9.03
N LEU A 59 -11.40 3.60 -8.58
CA LEU A 59 -11.19 2.25 -8.11
C LEU A 59 -12.19 1.34 -8.81
N THR A 60 -11.69 0.39 -9.57
CA THR A 60 -12.49 -0.65 -10.20
C THR A 60 -12.20 -1.96 -9.51
N VAL A 61 -13.26 -2.67 -9.10
CA VAL A 61 -13.15 -3.96 -8.42
C VAL A 61 -13.80 -5.03 -9.26
N VAL A 62 -13.02 -6.05 -9.61
CA VAL A 62 -13.47 -7.17 -10.44
C VAL A 62 -13.49 -8.43 -9.60
N LEU A 63 -14.60 -9.15 -9.65
CA LEU A 63 -14.76 -10.45 -9.02
C LEU A 63 -14.82 -11.53 -10.10
N HIS A 64 -13.87 -12.46 -10.06
CA HIS A 64 -13.89 -13.67 -10.86
C HIS A 64 -14.41 -14.81 -10.00
N ALA A 65 -15.55 -15.37 -10.40
CA ALA A 65 -16.12 -16.55 -9.76
C ALA A 65 -15.66 -17.80 -10.51
N ALA A 66 -15.41 -18.88 -9.77
CA ALA A 66 -15.21 -20.20 -10.36
C ALA A 66 -16.43 -20.61 -11.21
N THR A 67 -16.20 -21.36 -12.29
CA THR A 67 -17.27 -21.81 -13.20
C THR A 67 -18.08 -22.96 -12.63
N ASP A 68 -17.46 -23.75 -11.74
CA ASP A 68 -17.99 -25.00 -11.23
C ASP A 68 -18.39 -24.81 -9.77
N TYR A 69 -19.69 -24.62 -9.55
CA TYR A 69 -20.25 -24.39 -8.22
C TYR A 69 -20.22 -25.68 -7.39
N VAL A 70 -19.35 -25.73 -6.39
CA VAL A 70 -19.37 -26.76 -5.36
C VAL A 70 -20.23 -26.26 -4.20
N ASN A 71 -21.35 -26.94 -3.93
CA ASN A 71 -22.25 -26.56 -2.85
C ASN A 71 -21.61 -26.88 -1.50
N ASN A 72 -20.99 -25.89 -0.86
CA ASN A 72 -20.34 -26.03 0.44
C ASN A 72 -21.18 -25.34 1.52
N ALA A 73 -21.77 -26.13 2.42
CA ALA A 73 -22.74 -25.66 3.42
C ALA A 73 -22.13 -24.68 4.46
N ASP A 74 -20.81 -24.75 4.64
CA ASP A 74 -20.03 -23.93 5.58
C ASP A 74 -19.32 -22.74 4.90
N ALA A 75 -19.52 -22.55 3.59
CA ALA A 75 -18.84 -21.48 2.88
C ALA A 75 -19.49 -20.11 3.16
N SER A 76 -18.65 -19.06 3.15
CA SER A 76 -19.07 -17.68 3.43
C SER A 76 -20.22 -17.26 2.50
N ARG A 77 -21.39 -16.92 3.07
CA ARG A 77 -22.64 -16.71 2.32
C ARG A 77 -22.73 -15.37 1.56
N PHE A 78 -21.65 -14.58 1.48
CA PHE A 78 -21.75 -13.18 1.05
C PHE A 78 -20.56 -12.69 0.24
N GLY A 79 -20.89 -11.76 -0.67
CA GLY A 79 -19.96 -11.06 -1.54
C GLY A 79 -19.04 -10.06 -0.83
N LEU A 80 -18.62 -9.04 -1.58
CA LEU A 80 -17.54 -8.15 -1.18
C LEU A 80 -18.04 -6.92 -0.41
N ARG A 81 -17.42 -6.63 0.74
CA ARG A 81 -17.56 -5.35 1.46
C ARG A 81 -16.18 -4.73 1.65
N LEU A 82 -16.09 -3.48 1.25
CA LEU A 82 -14.89 -2.66 1.36
C LEU A 82 -15.27 -1.24 1.81
N THR A 83 -14.37 -0.63 2.57
CA THR A 83 -14.44 0.78 2.96
C THR A 83 -13.45 1.55 2.09
N VAL A 84 -13.92 2.60 1.42
CA VAL A 84 -13.06 3.49 0.63
C VAL A 84 -13.06 4.86 1.26
N THR A 85 -11.89 5.29 1.72
CA THR A 85 -11.67 6.64 2.26
C THR A 85 -10.91 7.46 1.25
N GLY A 86 -11.57 8.45 0.64
CA GLY A 86 -10.95 9.37 -0.30
C GLY A 86 -10.19 10.48 0.42
N HIS A 87 -8.94 10.65 0.06
CA HIS A 87 -8.11 11.78 0.48
C HIS A 87 -7.83 12.68 -0.73
N ALA A 88 -8.46 13.83 -0.73
CA ALA A 88 -8.02 14.93 -1.56
C ALA A 88 -6.87 15.64 -0.85
N LEU A 89 -5.78 15.93 -1.57
CA LEU A 89 -4.97 17.07 -1.16
C LEU A 89 -5.92 18.26 -1.12
N ALA A 90 -5.91 18.99 -0.01
CA ALA A 90 -6.57 20.29 0.02
C ALA A 90 -6.12 21.05 -1.24
N ALA A 91 -7.08 21.60 -1.99
CA ALA A 91 -6.76 22.50 -3.07
C ALA A 91 -5.70 23.46 -2.51
N PRO A 92 -4.53 23.58 -3.15
CA PRO A 92 -3.45 24.36 -2.60
C PRO A 92 -4.02 25.73 -2.27
N SER A 93 -3.88 26.14 -1.01
CA SER A 93 -4.13 27.53 -0.62
C SER A 93 -3.42 28.39 -1.65
N THR A 94 -4.16 29.11 -2.52
CA THR A 94 -3.76 30.12 -3.53
C THR A 94 -2.39 30.06 -4.28
N ALA A 95 -1.34 29.44 -3.75
CA ALA A 95 0.01 29.21 -4.24
C ALA A 95 0.47 27.72 -4.09
N PRO A 96 0.03 26.81 -4.99
CA PRO A 96 0.50 25.41 -5.05
C PRO A 96 2.03 25.25 -5.10
N LEU A 97 2.70 26.17 -5.79
CA LEU A 97 4.15 26.16 -5.92
C LEU A 97 4.84 26.28 -4.56
N MET A 98 4.33 27.15 -3.69
CA MET A 98 4.94 27.39 -2.37
C MET A 98 4.84 26.14 -1.47
N HIS A 99 3.73 25.39 -1.58
CA HIS A 99 3.59 24.12 -0.85
C HIS A 99 4.55 23.05 -1.39
N LEU A 100 4.68 22.96 -2.72
CA LEU A 100 5.63 22.04 -3.34
C LEU A 100 7.08 22.39 -2.96
N GLU A 101 7.44 23.67 -2.98
CA GLU A 101 8.75 24.16 -2.55
C GLU A 101 9.04 23.79 -1.09
N HIS A 102 8.04 23.88 -0.22
CA HIS A 102 8.18 23.50 1.20
C HIS A 102 8.44 22.00 1.37
N GLU A 103 7.65 21.15 0.70
CA GLU A 103 7.84 19.69 0.74
C GLU A 103 9.20 19.28 0.15
N LEU A 104 9.62 19.89 -0.96
CA LEU A 104 10.93 19.64 -1.56
C LEU A 104 12.08 20.08 -0.64
N ALA A 105 11.96 21.26 -0.02
CA ALA A 105 12.95 21.75 0.94
C ALA A 105 13.03 20.84 2.18
N TYR A 106 11.89 20.35 2.67
CA TYR A 106 11.82 19.42 3.80
C TYR A 106 12.53 18.10 3.49
N VAL A 107 12.22 17.46 2.35
CA VAL A 107 12.88 16.21 1.93
C VAL A 107 14.37 16.43 1.68
N ALA A 108 14.77 17.52 1.02
CA ALA A 108 16.17 17.86 0.81
C ALA A 108 16.93 18.02 2.13
N THR A 109 16.29 18.62 3.14
CA THR A 109 16.87 18.78 4.47
C THR A 109 17.03 17.43 5.17
N LEU A 110 16.03 16.53 5.11
CA LEU A 110 16.14 15.19 5.67
C LEU A 110 17.29 14.40 5.03
N CYS A 111 17.42 14.45 3.71
CA CYS A 111 18.53 13.82 2.99
C CYS A 111 19.88 14.44 3.39
N ALA A 112 19.97 15.77 3.51
CA ALA A 112 21.18 16.46 3.92
C ALA A 112 21.59 16.09 5.36
N VAL A 113 20.64 16.08 6.30
CA VAL A 113 20.87 15.66 7.69
C VAL A 113 21.37 14.23 7.75
N GLN A 114 20.74 13.29 7.03
CA GLN A 114 21.22 11.90 6.96
C GLN A 114 22.65 11.82 6.40
N SER A 115 22.97 12.60 5.36
CA SER A 115 24.32 12.60 4.80
C SER A 115 25.38 13.19 5.75
N MET A 116 25.00 14.19 6.55
CA MET A 116 25.88 14.80 7.56
C MET A 116 26.07 13.88 8.76
N ASP A 117 25.03 13.19 9.21
CA ASP A 117 25.09 12.20 10.29
C ASP A 117 26.05 11.03 9.92
N ILE A 118 26.00 10.57 8.67
CA ILE A 118 26.93 9.57 8.12
C ILE A 118 28.38 10.11 8.03
N ALA A 119 28.55 11.39 7.71
CA ALA A 119 29.88 12.01 7.63
C ALA A 119 30.50 12.19 9.02
N GLU A 120 29.70 12.55 10.03
CA GLU A 120 30.14 12.73 11.41
C GLU A 120 30.49 11.39 12.06
N THR A 121 29.69 10.34 11.85
CA THR A 121 30.06 8.97 12.27
C THR A 121 31.31 8.43 11.58
N ARG A 122 31.56 8.78 10.31
CA ARG A 122 32.80 8.40 9.59
C ARG A 122 34.03 9.18 10.06
N LEU A 123 33.90 10.44 10.44
CA LEU A 123 34.99 11.22 11.03
C LEU A 123 35.39 10.68 12.40
N LEU A 124 34.43 10.23 13.20
CA LEU A 124 34.69 9.57 14.49
C LEU A 124 35.30 8.16 14.31
N ALA A 125 34.89 7.41 13.29
CA ALA A 125 35.44 6.09 12.98
C ALA A 125 36.83 6.12 12.30
N GLY A 126 37.25 7.26 11.74
CA GLY A 126 38.56 7.45 11.10
C GLY A 126 39.71 7.82 12.05
N GLY A 127 39.45 7.93 13.37
CA GLY A 127 40.42 8.39 14.37
C GLY A 127 41.26 7.32 15.07
N GLU A 128 40.98 6.02 14.89
CA GLU A 128 41.77 4.93 15.49
C GLU A 128 42.72 4.29 14.47
N GLY A 129 43.86 4.94 14.22
CA GLY A 129 44.83 4.43 13.27
C GLY A 129 46.20 5.10 13.37
N GLY A 130 46.82 5.10 14.56
CA GLY A 130 48.22 5.51 14.67
C GLY A 130 48.72 5.68 16.10
N GLY A 131 49.16 4.60 16.74
CA GLY A 131 49.90 4.70 18.00
C GLY A 131 50.20 3.36 18.68
N GLY A 132 51.43 2.85 18.48
CA GLY A 132 52.03 1.73 19.21
C GLY A 132 52.61 0.71 18.23
N GLY A 133 53.90 0.35 18.24
CA GLY A 133 54.99 0.54 19.18
C GLY A 133 55.92 -0.67 18.94
N GLY A 134 57.20 -0.43 18.67
CA GLY A 134 58.21 -1.45 18.36
C GLY A 134 59.36 -0.88 17.55
#